data_AF-A0A176EV58-F1
#
_entry.id   AF-A0A176EV58-F1
#
_cell.length_a   1.000
_cell.length_b   1.000
_cell.length_c   1.000
_cell.angle_alpha   90.00
_cell.angle_beta   90.00
_cell.angle_gamma   90.00
#
_symmetry.space_group_name_H-M   'P 1'
#
loop_
_entity.id
_entity.type
_entity.pdbx_description
1 polymer ?
#
loop_
_entity_poly.entity_id
_entity_poly.type
_entity_poly.pdbx_seq_one_letter_code
_entity_poly.pdbx_strand_id
1 'polypeptide(L)'
;MRRPVTLRDFGSDTAGGRLHRVTEGQQRDLPVTRDVTLTFDPKGTFAVEHAYVQYFIPDPRRDAPPVVLLHGGGMTGTVWEGTPDGREGWLQMLLAEGYEVHVIDNTERGRAGFMPGLWPGEPILRSLEDAWQLFRIGPPDGFPARRAFSGQRFPAASLDALASTFVPRWLSTAPQQAAAVRAVLDRLPAPILIAHSQGAEPAFEAIARGATLSHLVLIE
;
A
#
# COMPACT_ATOMS: atom_id res chain seq x y z
N MET A 1 5.95 -29.90 1.79
CA MET A 1 7.04 -28.89 1.87
C MET A 1 6.77 -27.84 0.81
N ARG A 2 6.94 -26.55 1.14
CA ARG A 2 6.74 -25.43 0.21
C ARG A 2 7.76 -25.54 -0.93
N ARG A 3 7.36 -25.22 -2.17
CA ARG A 3 8.29 -25.19 -3.29
C ARG A 3 9.12 -23.91 -3.18
N PRO A 4 10.45 -23.97 -3.12
CA PRO A 4 11.26 -22.77 -3.04
C PRO A 4 11.06 -21.92 -4.29
N VAL A 5 10.94 -20.61 -4.11
CA VAL A 5 10.98 -19.62 -5.18
C VAL A 5 12.42 -19.13 -5.29
N THR A 6 13.01 -19.28 -6.47
CA THR A 6 14.27 -18.62 -6.80
C THR A 6 13.97 -17.25 -7.39
N LEU A 7 14.65 -16.22 -6.91
CA LEU A 7 14.56 -14.88 -7.48
C LEU A 7 15.81 -14.61 -8.31
N ARG A 8 15.61 -14.17 -9.54
CA ARG A 8 16.67 -13.63 -10.39
C ARG A 8 17.14 -12.29 -9.84
N ASP A 9 16.20 -11.47 -9.38
CA ASP A 9 16.45 -10.14 -8.85
C ASP A 9 15.31 -9.71 -7.90
N PHE A 10 15.62 -8.82 -6.97
CA PHE A 10 14.64 -8.18 -6.10
C PHE A 10 15.19 -6.87 -5.55
N GLY A 11 14.31 -5.92 -5.30
CA GLY A 11 14.72 -4.63 -4.78
C GLY A 11 13.56 -3.70 -4.54
N SER A 12 13.87 -2.41 -4.40
CA SER A 12 12.85 -1.39 -4.27
C SER A 12 13.32 -0.05 -4.79
N ASP A 13 12.36 0.79 -5.18
CA ASP A 13 12.56 2.17 -5.61
C ASP A 13 11.29 3.00 -5.31
N THR A 14 11.28 4.27 -5.69
CA THR A 14 10.12 5.17 -5.62
C THR A 14 9.71 5.68 -6.99
N ALA A 15 8.42 6.02 -7.17
CA ALA A 15 7.89 6.52 -8.43
C ALA A 15 6.99 7.74 -8.26
N GLY A 16 7.10 8.68 -9.21
CA GLY A 16 6.32 9.91 -9.20
C GLY A 16 6.75 10.86 -8.10
N GLY A 17 5.79 11.61 -7.56
CA GLY A 17 6.03 12.65 -6.58
C GLY A 17 6.53 13.97 -7.13
N ARG A 18 6.73 14.91 -6.21
CA ARG A 18 7.22 16.26 -6.50
C ARG A 18 8.06 16.80 -5.35
N LEU A 19 8.79 17.87 -5.64
CA LEU A 19 9.43 18.69 -4.62
C LEU A 19 8.44 19.74 -4.11
N HIS A 20 8.27 19.84 -2.79
CA HIS A 20 7.44 20.83 -2.11
C HIS A 20 8.32 21.74 -1.25
N ARG A 21 8.24 23.05 -1.48
CA ARG A 21 9.01 24.03 -0.73
C ARG A 21 8.17 24.60 0.41
N VAL A 22 8.70 24.54 1.63
CA VAL A 22 8.17 25.19 2.82
C VAL A 22 9.04 26.39 3.17
N THR A 23 8.39 27.55 3.28
CA THR A 23 9.06 28.84 3.57
C THR A 23 8.72 29.38 4.95
N GLU A 24 7.80 28.75 5.68
CA GLU A 24 7.30 29.20 6.97
C GLU A 24 7.54 28.16 8.06
N GLY A 25 7.53 28.61 9.32
CA GLY A 25 7.72 27.76 10.49
C GLY A 25 8.93 28.16 11.33
N GLN A 26 8.83 27.85 12.62
CA GLN A 26 9.83 28.20 13.62
C GLN A 26 10.80 27.03 13.84
N GLN A 27 12.09 27.35 13.93
CA GLN A 27 13.09 26.39 14.36
C GLN A 27 12.83 25.95 15.80
N ARG A 28 13.08 24.68 16.08
CA ARG A 28 12.97 24.13 17.43
C ARG A 28 14.05 23.10 17.68
N ASP A 29 14.54 23.06 18.90
CA ASP A 29 15.48 22.03 19.33
C ASP A 29 14.72 20.76 19.68
N LEU A 30 15.11 19.65 19.05
CA LEU A 30 14.50 18.35 19.24
C LEU A 30 15.51 17.40 19.88
N PRO A 31 15.20 16.78 21.03
CA PRO A 31 15.98 15.67 21.53
C PRO A 31 15.80 14.48 20.57
N VAL A 32 16.87 14.08 19.90
CA VAL A 32 16.85 12.98 18.92
C VAL A 32 17.29 11.67 19.58
N THR A 33 18.29 11.76 20.46
CA THR A 33 18.68 10.67 21.35
C THR A 33 18.80 11.23 22.77
N ARG A 34 19.14 10.35 23.73
CA ARG A 34 19.32 10.75 25.14
C ARG A 34 20.27 11.95 25.31
N ASP A 35 21.33 11.99 24.50
CA ASP A 35 22.44 12.93 24.67
C ASP A 35 22.65 13.83 23.43
N VAL A 36 21.78 13.74 22.42
CA VAL A 36 21.88 14.51 21.17
C VAL A 36 20.61 15.31 20.93
N THR A 37 20.77 16.63 20.88
CA THR A 37 19.74 17.58 20.45
C THR A 37 20.10 18.11 19.06
N LEU A 38 19.14 18.09 18.14
CA LEU A 38 19.28 18.71 16.83
C LEU A 38 18.33 19.90 16.72
N THR A 39 18.83 21.02 16.19
CA THR A 39 17.97 22.13 15.78
C THR A 39 17.27 21.75 14.49
N PHE A 40 15.96 21.56 14.58
CA PHE A 40 15.10 21.26 13.45
C PHE A 40 14.52 22.53 12.86
N ASP A 41 14.80 22.80 11.59
CA ASP A 41 14.11 23.82 10.80
C ASP A 41 13.04 23.16 9.92
N PRO A 42 11.75 23.49 10.09
CA PRO A 42 10.70 22.97 9.22
C PRO A 42 10.74 23.55 7.79
N LYS A 43 11.49 24.63 7.57
CA LYS A 43 11.65 25.25 6.24
C LYS A 43 12.62 24.43 5.40
N GLY A 44 12.30 24.26 4.12
CA GLY A 44 13.13 23.48 3.21
C GLY A 44 12.39 23.02 1.96
N THR A 45 13.01 22.10 1.23
CA THR A 45 12.41 21.45 0.07
C THR A 45 12.30 19.96 0.35
N PHE A 46 11.09 19.41 0.26
CA PHE A 46 10.75 18.04 0.63
C PHE A 46 10.24 17.26 -0.58
N ALA A 47 10.69 16.02 -0.74
CA ALA A 47 10.11 15.10 -1.72
C ALA A 47 8.83 14.50 -1.13
N VAL A 48 7.70 14.69 -1.82
CA VAL A 48 6.36 14.26 -1.37
C VAL A 48 5.61 13.62 -2.52
N GLU A 49 4.52 12.91 -2.20
CA GLU A 49 3.55 12.40 -3.19
C GLU A 49 4.11 11.32 -4.15
N HIS A 50 5.20 10.65 -3.75
CA HIS A 50 5.73 9.49 -4.46
C HIS A 50 5.05 8.21 -3.98
N ALA A 51 5.02 7.19 -4.82
CA ALA A 51 4.79 5.81 -4.42
C ALA A 51 6.13 5.13 -4.09
N TYR A 52 6.10 4.14 -3.21
CA TYR A 52 7.19 3.20 -2.98
C TYR A 52 6.85 1.88 -3.68
N VAL A 53 7.82 1.28 -4.35
CA VAL A 53 7.66 0.04 -5.12
C VAL A 53 8.68 -0.98 -4.64
N GLN A 54 8.23 -2.16 -4.24
CA GLN A 54 9.09 -3.32 -4.03
C GLN A 54 8.85 -4.33 -5.15
N TYR A 55 9.92 -4.76 -5.83
CA TYR A 55 9.81 -5.66 -6.98
C TYR A 55 10.53 -6.98 -6.73
N PHE A 56 10.03 -8.03 -7.39
CA PHE A 56 10.52 -9.39 -7.32
C PHE A 56 10.46 -10.03 -8.71
N ILE A 57 11.59 -10.50 -9.21
CA ILE A 57 11.71 -11.16 -10.51
C ILE A 57 12.04 -12.64 -10.28
N PRO A 58 11.10 -13.58 -10.54
CA PRO A 58 11.35 -15.00 -10.31
C PRO A 58 12.27 -15.60 -11.38
N ASP A 59 12.85 -16.75 -11.06
CA ASP A 59 13.60 -17.60 -11.99
C ASP A 59 13.14 -19.07 -11.90
N PRO A 60 12.57 -19.65 -12.97
CA PRO A 60 12.32 -19.04 -14.27
C PRO A 60 11.19 -18.00 -14.22
N ARG A 61 11.36 -16.91 -14.98
CA ARG A 61 10.29 -15.92 -15.23
C ARG A 61 9.36 -16.42 -16.32
N ARG A 62 8.06 -16.36 -16.07
CA ARG A 62 7.01 -16.62 -17.06
C ARG A 62 7.07 -15.58 -18.17
N ASP A 63 6.77 -16.00 -19.39
CA ASP A 63 6.50 -15.08 -20.50
C ASP A 63 5.09 -14.48 -20.35
N ALA A 64 4.98 -13.50 -19.45
CA ALA A 64 3.76 -12.77 -19.15
C ALA A 64 4.10 -11.33 -18.72
N PRO A 65 3.13 -10.39 -18.82
CA PRO A 65 3.32 -9.05 -18.26
C PRO A 65 3.57 -9.08 -16.75
N PRO A 66 4.36 -8.13 -16.21
CA PRO A 66 4.54 -8.01 -14.77
C PRO A 66 3.22 -7.66 -14.07
N VAL A 67 3.06 -8.13 -12.84
CA VAL A 67 1.89 -7.87 -12.01
C VAL A 67 2.20 -6.74 -11.03
N VAL A 68 1.34 -5.73 -11.02
CA VAL A 68 1.37 -4.63 -10.06
C VAL A 68 0.25 -4.84 -9.04
N LEU A 69 0.59 -4.85 -7.75
CA LEU A 69 -0.34 -5.04 -6.65
C LEU A 69 -0.56 -3.72 -5.91
N LEU A 70 -1.79 -3.22 -5.94
CA LEU A 70 -2.20 -1.93 -5.37
C LEU A 70 -3.19 -2.13 -4.23
N HIS A 71 -2.79 -1.75 -3.01
CA HIS A 71 -3.60 -1.87 -1.81
C HIS A 71 -4.81 -0.90 -1.80
N GLY A 72 -5.73 -1.13 -0.85
CA GLY A 72 -6.89 -0.29 -0.61
C GLY A 72 -6.67 0.80 0.45
N GLY A 73 -7.77 1.37 0.95
CA GLY A 73 -7.73 2.47 1.91
C GLY A 73 -7.32 2.02 3.31
N GLY A 74 -6.39 2.74 3.94
CA GLY A 74 -5.92 2.50 5.31
C GLY A 74 -5.04 1.25 5.46
N MET A 75 -4.42 0.82 4.37
CA MET A 75 -3.58 -0.38 4.25
C MET A 75 -2.33 -0.05 3.44
N THR A 76 -1.32 -0.92 3.46
CA THR A 76 -0.07 -0.87 2.68
C THR A 76 0.02 -2.08 1.74
N GLY A 77 1.11 -2.20 0.98
CA GLY A 77 1.46 -3.37 0.17
C GLY A 77 1.48 -4.70 0.95
N THR A 78 1.64 -4.65 2.27
CA THR A 78 1.63 -5.81 3.17
C THR A 78 0.39 -6.69 3.03
N VAL A 79 -0.75 -6.14 2.58
CA VAL A 79 -1.98 -6.92 2.35
C VAL A 79 -1.83 -8.02 1.29
N TRP A 80 -0.80 -7.92 0.44
CA TRP A 80 -0.50 -8.90 -0.59
C TRP A 80 0.57 -9.91 -0.18
N GLU A 81 1.23 -9.69 0.96
CA GLU A 81 2.35 -10.48 1.46
C GLU A 81 1.87 -11.68 2.29
N GLY A 82 2.43 -11.93 3.47
CA GLY A 82 1.94 -12.98 4.37
C GLY A 82 0.54 -12.66 4.90
N THR A 83 -0.35 -13.64 4.90
CA THR A 83 -1.69 -13.48 5.49
C THR A 83 -1.60 -13.33 7.02
N PRO A 84 -2.61 -12.72 7.68
CA PRO A 84 -2.62 -12.52 9.13
C PRO A 84 -2.52 -13.81 9.97
N ASP A 85 -2.87 -14.98 9.40
CA ASP A 85 -2.75 -16.29 10.02
C ASP A 85 -1.50 -17.08 9.58
N GLY A 86 -0.55 -16.42 8.89
CA GLY A 86 0.76 -16.99 8.56
C GLY A 86 0.81 -17.86 7.29
N ARG A 87 -0.29 -17.95 6.53
CA ARG A 87 -0.28 -18.53 5.17
C ARG A 87 0.38 -17.57 4.19
N GLU A 88 0.80 -18.11 3.05
CA GLU A 88 1.23 -17.33 1.90
C GLU A 88 0.09 -16.46 1.38
N GLY A 89 0.39 -15.23 0.99
CA GLY A 89 -0.54 -14.42 0.22
C GLY A 89 -0.14 -14.37 -1.24
N TRP A 90 -0.70 -13.38 -1.93
CA TRP A 90 -0.72 -13.36 -3.39
C TRP A 90 0.65 -13.07 -3.99
N LEU A 91 1.49 -12.27 -3.31
CA LEU A 91 2.87 -12.05 -3.72
C LEU A 91 3.59 -13.39 -3.90
N GLN A 92 3.57 -14.26 -2.88
CA GLN A 92 4.27 -15.53 -2.92
C GLN A 92 3.63 -16.49 -3.94
N MET A 93 2.29 -16.53 -4.01
CA MET A 93 1.57 -17.37 -4.98
C MET A 93 1.88 -16.98 -6.43
N LEU A 94 1.90 -15.68 -6.75
CA LEU A 94 2.21 -15.17 -8.09
C LEU A 94 3.67 -15.45 -8.47
N LEU A 95 4.61 -15.28 -7.53
CA LEU A 95 6.01 -15.62 -7.75
C LEU A 95 6.21 -17.12 -8.00
N ALA A 96 5.49 -17.98 -7.28
CA ALA A 96 5.52 -19.43 -7.49
C ALA A 96 4.99 -19.84 -8.88
N GLU A 97 4.08 -19.05 -9.45
CA GLU A 97 3.56 -19.20 -10.83
C GLU A 97 4.44 -18.50 -11.88
N GLY A 98 5.59 -17.95 -11.48
CA GLY A 98 6.60 -17.35 -12.36
C GLY A 98 6.33 -15.91 -12.77
N TYR A 99 5.37 -15.22 -12.16
CA TYR A 99 5.13 -13.80 -12.45
C TYR A 99 6.16 -12.89 -11.79
N GLU A 100 6.65 -11.91 -12.54
CA GLU A 100 7.31 -10.75 -11.95
C GLU A 100 6.27 -9.90 -11.21
N VAL A 101 6.54 -9.54 -9.96
CA VAL A 101 5.58 -8.86 -9.08
C VAL A 101 6.16 -7.56 -8.54
N HIS A 102 5.37 -6.50 -8.61
CA HIS A 102 5.64 -5.17 -8.07
C HIS A 102 4.56 -4.82 -7.04
N VAL A 103 4.94 -4.69 -5.78
CA VAL A 103 4.04 -4.32 -4.68
C VAL A 103 4.22 -2.85 -4.37
N ILE A 104 3.12 -2.09 -4.39
CA ILE A 104 3.16 -0.64 -4.20
C ILE A 104 2.61 -0.26 -2.83
N ASP A 105 3.36 0.59 -2.11
CA ASP A 105 2.82 1.50 -1.11
C ASP A 105 2.50 2.82 -1.83
N ASN A 106 1.22 3.17 -1.93
CA ASN A 106 0.81 4.35 -2.67
C ASN A 106 1.05 5.63 -1.85
N THR A 107 1.00 6.80 -2.50
CA THR A 107 1.17 8.11 -1.86
C THR A 107 0.48 8.19 -0.49
N GLU A 108 1.21 8.76 0.47
CA GLU A 108 0.87 8.96 1.90
C GLU A 108 0.93 7.72 2.80
N ARG A 109 1.19 6.54 2.22
CA ARG A 109 1.02 5.26 2.89
C ARG A 109 2.32 4.52 3.13
N GLY A 110 2.52 3.99 4.33
CA GLY A 110 3.64 3.09 4.63
C GLY A 110 5.00 3.69 4.29
N ARG A 111 5.75 3.04 3.39
CA ARG A 111 7.08 3.50 2.93
C ARG A 111 7.00 4.69 1.97
N ALA A 112 5.84 4.97 1.40
CA ALA A 112 5.52 6.20 0.67
C ALA A 112 5.00 7.27 1.64
N GLY A 113 5.89 7.71 2.56
CA GLY A 113 5.52 8.54 3.70
C GLY A 113 4.82 9.85 3.37
N PHE A 114 4.37 10.55 4.42
CA PHE A 114 3.61 11.78 4.30
C PHE A 114 4.28 12.98 4.98
N MET A 115 3.85 14.17 4.58
CA MET A 115 4.19 15.42 5.25
C MET A 115 2.97 15.92 6.04
N PRO A 116 3.06 16.05 7.38
CA PRO A 116 1.97 16.58 8.18
C PRO A 116 1.51 17.96 7.71
N GLY A 117 0.20 18.17 7.62
CA GLY A 117 -0.40 19.45 7.21
C GLY A 117 -0.31 19.76 5.71
N LEU A 118 0.21 18.87 4.88
CA LEU A 118 0.30 19.09 3.43
C LEU A 118 -1.06 19.09 2.73
N TRP A 119 -2.00 18.26 3.19
CA TRP A 119 -3.31 18.11 2.58
C TRP A 119 -4.42 18.57 3.52
N PRO A 120 -5.59 18.99 2.98
CA PRO A 120 -6.73 19.35 3.81
C PRO A 120 -7.25 18.15 4.63
N GLY A 121 -7.61 18.44 5.88
CA GLY A 121 -8.18 17.47 6.81
C GLY A 121 -7.13 16.60 7.51
N GLU A 122 -7.59 15.92 8.57
CA GLU A 122 -6.79 14.98 9.33
C GLU A 122 -6.88 13.57 8.73
N PRO A 123 -5.83 12.74 8.87
CA PRO A 123 -5.90 11.37 8.45
C PRO A 123 -6.85 10.58 9.37
N ILE A 124 -7.56 9.62 8.78
CA ILE A 124 -8.39 8.68 9.52
C ILE A 124 -7.63 7.36 9.70
N LEU A 125 -7.79 6.75 10.88
CA LEU A 125 -7.33 5.39 11.16
C LEU A 125 -8.54 4.49 11.37
N ARG A 126 -8.50 3.30 10.78
CA ARG A 126 -9.60 2.33 10.88
C ARG A 126 -9.55 1.59 12.22
N SER A 127 -10.67 1.59 12.95
CA SER A 127 -10.83 0.78 14.16
C SER A 127 -11.05 -0.70 13.81
N LEU A 128 -10.87 -1.57 14.80
CA LEU A 128 -11.15 -3.00 14.68
C LEU A 128 -12.65 -3.26 14.47
N GLU A 129 -13.50 -2.48 15.14
CA GLU A 129 -14.97 -2.51 15.05
C GLU A 129 -15.45 -2.12 13.65
N ASP A 130 -14.86 -1.06 13.07
CA ASP A 130 -15.17 -0.63 11.72
C ASP A 130 -14.69 -1.67 10.71
N ALA A 131 -13.47 -2.20 10.87
CA ALA A 131 -12.94 -3.25 10.00
C ALA A 131 -13.81 -4.51 10.01
N TRP A 132 -14.28 -4.92 11.20
CA TRP A 132 -15.15 -6.08 11.37
C TRP A 132 -16.41 -5.99 10.51
N GLN A 133 -17.05 -4.81 10.51
CA GLN A 133 -18.27 -4.56 9.75
C GLN A 133 -17.97 -4.33 8.27
N LEU A 134 -17.03 -3.45 7.95
CA LEU A 134 -16.70 -3.05 6.59
C LEU A 134 -16.17 -4.22 5.76
N PHE A 135 -15.35 -5.09 6.34
CA PHE A 135 -14.82 -6.29 5.68
C PHE A 135 -15.77 -7.49 5.76
N ARG A 136 -17.00 -7.26 6.23
CA ARG A 136 -18.08 -8.25 6.25
C ARG A 136 -17.66 -9.52 7.00
N ILE A 137 -16.91 -9.37 8.11
CA ILE A 137 -16.39 -10.51 8.86
C ILE A 137 -17.50 -11.18 9.66
N GLY A 138 -18.31 -10.38 10.38
CA GLY A 138 -19.45 -10.83 11.16
C GLY A 138 -20.46 -9.72 11.43
N PRO A 139 -21.57 -10.01 12.11
CA PRO A 139 -22.52 -8.99 12.53
C PRO A 139 -21.89 -8.05 13.58
N PRO A 140 -22.36 -6.80 13.73
CA PRO A 140 -21.75 -5.83 14.64
C PRO A 140 -21.66 -6.32 16.10
N ASP A 141 -22.72 -6.98 16.59
CA ASP A 141 -22.77 -7.57 17.94
C ASP A 141 -21.88 -8.82 18.11
N GLY A 142 -21.35 -9.35 17.00
CA GLY A 142 -20.41 -10.46 16.98
C GLY A 142 -18.97 -10.04 17.26
N PHE A 143 -18.63 -8.76 17.12
CA PHE A 143 -17.26 -8.26 17.28
C PHE A 143 -16.60 -8.62 18.62
N PRO A 144 -17.25 -8.40 19.79
CA PRO A 144 -16.61 -8.64 21.09
C PRO A 144 -16.19 -10.11 21.30
N ALA A 145 -16.92 -11.04 20.69
CA ALA A 145 -16.67 -12.48 20.78
C ALA A 145 -16.02 -13.07 19.50
N ARG A 146 -15.64 -12.22 18.53
CA ARG A 146 -15.16 -12.63 17.20
C ARG A 146 -16.11 -13.62 16.49
N ARG A 147 -17.43 -13.47 16.69
CA ARG A 147 -18.46 -14.33 16.08
C ARG A 147 -18.72 -13.94 14.64
N ALA A 148 -17.95 -14.53 13.72
CA ALA A 148 -18.07 -14.30 12.28
C ALA A 148 -19.40 -14.82 11.68
N PHE A 149 -19.70 -14.40 10.46
CA PHE A 149 -20.78 -14.99 9.67
C PHE A 149 -20.50 -16.47 9.33
N SER A 150 -21.55 -17.26 9.14
CA SER A 150 -21.42 -18.64 8.69
C SER A 150 -20.72 -18.70 7.32
N GLY A 151 -19.77 -19.63 7.16
CA GLY A 151 -19.00 -19.77 5.92
C GLY A 151 -17.89 -18.74 5.71
N GLN A 152 -17.67 -17.84 6.68
CA GLN A 152 -16.57 -16.87 6.61
C GLN A 152 -15.22 -17.58 6.40
N ARG A 153 -14.43 -17.06 5.46
CA ARG A 153 -13.10 -17.57 5.08
C ARG A 153 -11.97 -16.81 5.77
N PHE A 154 -12.24 -15.59 6.23
CA PHE A 154 -11.30 -14.84 7.05
C PHE A 154 -11.12 -15.51 8.42
N PRO A 155 -9.87 -15.76 8.86
CA PRO A 155 -9.60 -16.29 10.20
C PRO A 155 -9.87 -15.22 11.25
N ALA A 156 -11.09 -15.17 11.79
CA ALA A 156 -11.55 -14.11 12.70
C ALA A 156 -10.64 -13.90 13.95
N ALA A 157 -9.98 -14.96 14.41
CA ALA A 157 -9.00 -14.87 15.50
C ALA A 157 -7.75 -14.04 15.16
N SER A 158 -7.44 -13.88 13.87
CA SER A 158 -6.31 -13.10 13.36
C SER A 158 -6.68 -11.65 13.02
N LEU A 159 -7.84 -11.16 13.46
CA LEU A 159 -8.25 -9.77 13.20
C LEU A 159 -7.24 -8.76 13.76
N ASP A 160 -6.68 -9.01 14.94
CA ASP A 160 -5.73 -8.11 15.59
C ASP A 160 -4.40 -8.06 14.81
N ALA A 161 -3.99 -9.22 14.25
CA ALA A 161 -2.83 -9.30 13.36
C ALA A 161 -3.08 -8.54 12.04
N LEU A 162 -4.30 -8.63 11.48
CA LEU A 162 -4.69 -7.80 10.33
C LEU A 162 -4.67 -6.31 10.70
N ALA A 163 -5.24 -5.93 11.83
CA ALA A 163 -5.33 -4.53 12.24
C ALA A 163 -3.97 -3.90 12.52
N SER A 164 -2.96 -4.71 12.88
CA SER A 164 -1.57 -4.27 13.01
C SER A 164 -0.95 -3.82 11.68
N THR A 165 -1.59 -4.10 10.54
CA THR A 165 -1.18 -3.59 9.22
C THR A 165 -1.98 -2.35 8.79
N PHE A 166 -2.93 -1.88 9.61
CA PHE A 166 -3.66 -0.65 9.30
C PHE A 166 -2.77 0.56 9.54
N VAL A 167 -2.86 1.52 8.63
CA VAL A 167 -2.15 2.79 8.74
C VAL A 167 -3.13 3.94 8.47
N PRO A 168 -2.85 5.14 8.98
CA PRO A 168 -3.69 6.31 8.70
C PRO A 168 -3.77 6.60 7.20
N ARG A 169 -4.87 7.23 6.76
CA ARG A 169 -5.02 7.70 5.38
C ARG A 169 -5.74 9.04 5.29
N TRP A 170 -5.50 9.77 4.21
CA TRP A 170 -6.32 10.93 3.84
C TRP A 170 -7.45 10.53 2.88
N LEU A 171 -8.52 11.32 2.90
CA LEU A 171 -9.61 11.25 1.93
C LEU A 171 -9.46 12.28 0.80
N SER A 172 -8.52 13.21 0.93
CA SER A 172 -8.29 14.35 0.02
C SER A 172 -7.13 14.13 -0.97
N THR A 173 -6.52 12.94 -0.99
CA THR A 173 -5.27 12.65 -1.73
C THR A 173 -5.44 11.79 -2.98
N ALA A 174 -6.68 11.57 -3.46
CA ALA A 174 -6.94 10.73 -4.63
C ALA A 174 -6.15 11.17 -5.89
N PRO A 175 -6.06 12.47 -6.25
CA PRO A 175 -5.29 12.89 -7.43
C PRO A 175 -3.79 12.57 -7.33
N GLN A 176 -3.21 12.68 -6.13
CA GLN A 176 -1.80 12.37 -5.87
C GLN A 176 -1.54 10.86 -5.92
N GLN A 177 -2.47 10.05 -5.40
CA GLN A 177 -2.43 8.60 -5.49
C GLN A 177 -2.52 8.13 -6.95
N ALA A 178 -3.42 8.72 -7.76
CA ALA A 178 -3.55 8.38 -9.18
C ALA A 178 -2.29 8.74 -9.98
N ALA A 179 -1.68 9.90 -9.68
CA ALA A 179 -0.44 10.33 -10.32
C ALA A 179 0.73 9.38 -10.01
N ALA A 180 0.87 8.95 -8.76
CA ALA A 180 1.91 8.01 -8.34
C ALA A 180 1.69 6.61 -8.93
N VAL A 181 0.46 6.10 -8.93
CA VAL A 181 0.11 4.83 -9.60
C VAL A 181 0.49 4.88 -11.08
N ARG A 182 0.06 5.92 -11.82
CA ARG A 182 0.45 6.10 -13.23
C ARG A 182 1.96 6.08 -13.42
N ALA A 183 2.71 6.78 -12.56
CA ALA A 183 4.16 6.80 -12.63
C ALA A 183 4.82 5.42 -12.42
N VAL A 184 4.20 4.53 -11.64
CA VAL A 184 4.65 3.13 -11.55
C VAL A 184 4.30 2.35 -12.82
N LEU A 185 3.07 2.48 -13.31
CA LEU A 185 2.61 1.77 -14.50
C LEU A 185 3.42 2.13 -15.75
N ASP A 186 3.77 3.41 -15.93
CA ASP A 186 4.54 3.92 -17.06
C ASP A 186 5.97 3.33 -17.14
N ARG A 187 6.48 2.73 -16.06
CA ARG A 187 7.81 2.07 -16.01
C ARG A 187 7.79 0.64 -16.54
N LEU A 188 6.61 0.05 -16.69
CA LEU A 188 6.45 -1.37 -17.01
C LEU A 188 5.77 -1.54 -18.38
N PRO A 189 6.17 -2.54 -19.18
CA PRO A 189 5.54 -2.79 -20.46
C PRO A 189 4.16 -3.43 -20.27
N ALA A 190 3.10 -2.61 -20.32
CA ALA A 190 1.69 -3.01 -20.24
C ALA A 190 1.39 -4.00 -19.08
N PRO A 191 1.65 -3.64 -17.82
CA PRO A 191 1.50 -4.55 -16.69
C PRO A 191 0.05 -5.01 -16.49
N ILE A 192 -0.12 -6.08 -15.73
CA ILE A 192 -1.41 -6.43 -15.11
C ILE A 192 -1.51 -5.62 -13.82
N LEU A 193 -2.58 -4.86 -13.63
CA LEU A 193 -2.85 -4.16 -12.37
C LEU A 193 -3.92 -4.90 -11.57
N ILE A 194 -3.59 -5.32 -10.36
CA ILE A 194 -4.55 -5.83 -9.37
C ILE A 194 -4.73 -4.76 -8.30
N ALA A 195 -5.95 -4.23 -8.17
CA ALA A 195 -6.29 -3.20 -7.20
C ALA A 195 -7.40 -3.66 -6.25
N HIS A 196 -7.29 -3.29 -4.98
CA HIS A 196 -8.23 -3.68 -3.93
C HIS A 196 -9.00 -2.47 -3.38
N SER A 197 -10.33 -2.60 -3.33
CA SER A 197 -11.28 -1.63 -2.76
C SER A 197 -11.00 -0.21 -3.24
N GLN A 198 -10.72 0.73 -2.33
CA GLN A 198 -10.37 2.11 -2.69
C GLN A 198 -9.22 2.23 -3.71
N GLY A 199 -8.32 1.25 -3.83
CA GLY A 199 -7.28 1.23 -4.86
C GLY A 199 -7.84 1.25 -6.29
N ALA A 200 -9.10 0.87 -6.50
CA ALA A 200 -9.78 0.97 -7.79
C ALA A 200 -9.89 2.42 -8.29
N GLU A 201 -10.14 3.39 -7.41
CA GLU A 201 -10.29 4.80 -7.78
C GLU A 201 -9.00 5.39 -8.42
N PRO A 202 -7.82 5.36 -7.76
CA PRO A 202 -6.59 5.83 -8.39
C PRO A 202 -6.17 4.99 -9.61
N ALA A 203 -6.57 3.71 -9.68
CA ALA A 203 -6.36 2.89 -10.87
C ALA A 203 -7.16 3.41 -12.08
N PHE A 204 -8.47 3.65 -11.90
CA PHE A 204 -9.32 4.21 -12.96
C PHE A 204 -8.83 5.60 -13.39
N GLU A 205 -8.45 6.44 -12.44
CA GLU A 205 -7.94 7.78 -12.76
C GLU A 205 -6.59 7.73 -13.50
N ALA A 206 -5.68 6.82 -13.12
CA ALA A 206 -4.43 6.61 -13.85
C ALA A 206 -4.69 6.20 -15.32
N ILE A 207 -5.65 5.30 -15.54
CA ILE A 207 -6.06 4.86 -16.89
C ILE A 207 -6.69 6.01 -17.68
N ALA A 208 -7.57 6.80 -17.05
CA ALA A 208 -8.17 7.98 -17.68
C ALA A 208 -7.11 9.03 -18.08
N ARG A 209 -5.97 9.06 -17.38
CA ARG A 209 -4.79 9.89 -17.69
C ARG A 209 -3.80 9.20 -18.66
N GLY A 210 -4.20 8.10 -19.29
CA GLY A 210 -3.46 7.44 -20.37
C GLY A 210 -2.45 6.39 -19.91
N ALA A 211 -2.52 5.90 -18.67
CA ALA A 211 -1.74 4.73 -18.27
C ALA A 211 -2.14 3.52 -19.13
N THR A 212 -1.15 2.76 -19.61
CA THR A 212 -1.40 1.55 -20.40
C THR A 212 -1.22 0.30 -19.53
N LEU A 213 -2.15 -0.64 -19.68
CA LEU A 213 -2.20 -1.91 -18.95
C LEU A 213 -2.54 -3.02 -19.93
N SER A 214 -2.10 -4.24 -19.65
CA SER A 214 -2.64 -5.41 -20.35
C SER A 214 -3.99 -5.81 -19.78
N HIS A 215 -4.13 -5.78 -18.45
CA HIS A 215 -5.35 -6.17 -17.74
C HIS A 215 -5.53 -5.36 -16.45
N LEU A 216 -6.79 -5.16 -16.05
CA LEU A 216 -7.17 -4.61 -14.75
C LEU A 216 -8.02 -5.65 -14.00
N VAL A 217 -7.64 -5.95 -12.76
CA VAL A 217 -8.35 -6.83 -11.84
C VAL A 217 -8.73 -6.03 -10.60
N LEU A 218 -10.01 -6.02 -10.23
CA LEU A 218 -10.53 -5.28 -9.08
C LEU A 218 -11.14 -6.24 -8.06
N ILE A 219 -10.84 -6.02 -6.78
CA ILE A 219 -11.21 -6.91 -5.66
C ILE A 219 -11.82 -6.07 -4.53
N GLU A 220 -12.84 -6.60 -3.84
CA GLU A 220 -13.51 -6.00 -2.66
C GLU A 220 -13.61 -6.98 -1.49
#